data_AF-A0A1L9WKK8-F1
#
_entry.id   AF-A0A1L9WKK8-F1
#
_cell.length_a   1.000
_cell.length_b   1.000
_cell.length_c   1.000
_cell.angle_alpha   90.00
_cell.angle_beta   90.00
_cell.angle_gamma   90.00
#
_symmetry.space_group_name_H-M   'P 1'
#
loop_
_entity.id
_entity.type
_entity.pdbx_description
1 polymer ?
#
loop_
_entity_poly.entity_id
_entity_poly.type
_entity_poly.pdbx_seq_one_letter_code
_entity_poly.pdbx_strand_id
1 'polypeptide(L)'
;MLDLADFITERGGNPNRIKDSQRKRYAPEHVVDEVLDLYEEARRARYEVMQINSQLNALQKEIGKMKKNKEDAGSLMEQKAGLEQRKKDAEELAVQKESQRDKKIRTIGNIVHDTVPVSNNEDDNVVVKSWVPDNVKVEKRDCLSHHEVLTRLDGFDPERGVKVVGHRGYCLTGYGLFLNLALINYGLEFLWGKGYKPNQPPQFMLKDMMAKTAQLEQFDEELYKVTESEDKSTDKYLIATSEQPLSALHDGEWLQDKDLPIKYAGYSTCYRKEAGAHGKDAWGIFRVHQFEKIEQFVLTKPEDSWQAFEEMMATSEEFYQSLGLPYQVVAIVSGALNNAAAKKYDLEAWFPFQGEYKELVSCSNCTDYQSRALEIRYGIKKATDVKKSYVHALNATLCATERTLCCVLENYQTEDGIVVPEPLRKYIPGMPDFLPFTKELPKDSTSQKSKAKQASKSATSAEDASKKLQNLQL
;
A
#
# COMPACT_ATOMS: atom_id res chain seq x y z
N MET A 1 -11.59 0.41 -7.75
CA MET A 1 -13.01 0.00 -7.63
C MET A 1 -13.32 -1.03 -8.70
N LEU A 2 -14.30 -1.90 -8.45
CA LEU A 2 -14.79 -2.88 -9.43
C LEU A 2 -15.59 -2.20 -10.56
N ASP A 3 -15.78 -2.89 -11.70
CA ASP A 3 -16.67 -2.43 -12.77
C ASP A 3 -18.13 -2.57 -12.32
N LEU A 4 -18.96 -1.55 -12.53
CA LEU A 4 -20.40 -1.66 -12.33
C LEU A 4 -21.01 -2.82 -13.13
N ALA A 5 -20.51 -3.07 -14.33
CA ALA A 5 -20.99 -4.16 -15.17
C ALA A 5 -20.67 -5.55 -14.60
N ASP A 6 -19.75 -5.69 -13.62
CA ASP A 6 -19.49 -6.96 -12.94
C ASP A 6 -20.61 -7.34 -11.95
N PHE A 7 -21.36 -6.35 -11.46
CA PHE A 7 -22.52 -6.57 -10.58
C PHE A 7 -23.76 -7.00 -11.37
N ILE A 8 -23.88 -6.62 -12.63
CA ILE A 8 -25.13 -6.71 -13.40
C ILE A 8 -25.11 -7.92 -14.33
N THR A 9 -25.90 -8.94 -14.02
CA THR A 9 -26.03 -10.17 -14.82
C THR A 9 -26.41 -9.89 -16.28
N GLU A 10 -27.31 -8.92 -16.51
CA GLU A 10 -27.76 -8.49 -17.85
C GLU A 10 -26.64 -7.90 -18.71
N ARG A 11 -25.53 -7.49 -18.08
CA ARG A 11 -24.32 -6.96 -18.73
C ARG A 11 -23.17 -7.96 -18.75
N GLY A 12 -23.46 -9.23 -18.49
CA GLY A 12 -22.46 -10.31 -18.42
C GLY A 12 -21.66 -10.34 -17.11
N GLY A 13 -22.12 -9.62 -16.07
CA GLY A 13 -21.55 -9.65 -14.74
C GLY A 13 -21.91 -10.92 -13.95
N ASN A 14 -21.24 -11.13 -12.82
CA ASN A 14 -21.53 -12.20 -11.88
C ASN A 14 -21.46 -11.66 -10.44
N PRO A 15 -22.57 -11.14 -9.90
CA PRO A 15 -22.60 -10.60 -8.54
C PRO A 15 -22.27 -11.66 -7.48
N ASN A 16 -22.56 -12.94 -7.73
CA ASN A 16 -22.20 -14.02 -6.80
C ASN A 16 -20.69 -14.16 -6.67
N ARG A 17 -19.92 -13.99 -7.75
CA ARG A 17 -18.45 -13.96 -7.68
C ARG A 17 -17.94 -12.84 -6.76
N ILE A 18 -18.60 -11.68 -6.77
CA ILE A 18 -18.26 -10.55 -5.89
C ILE A 18 -18.61 -10.89 -4.43
N LYS A 19 -19.79 -11.50 -4.18
CA LYS A 19 -20.17 -11.98 -2.85
C LYS A 19 -19.20 -13.02 -2.30
N ASP A 20 -18.80 -13.98 -3.14
CA ASP A 20 -17.79 -15.00 -2.79
C ASP A 20 -16.47 -14.34 -2.39
N SER A 21 -16.02 -13.32 -3.14
CA SER A 21 -14.82 -12.55 -2.82
C SER A 21 -14.96 -11.77 -1.50
N GLN A 22 -16.11 -11.14 -1.24
CA GLN A 22 -16.39 -10.47 0.03
C GLN A 22 -16.32 -11.45 1.21
N ARG A 23 -16.91 -12.65 1.06
CA ARG A 23 -16.81 -13.70 2.09
C ARG A 23 -15.38 -14.16 2.33
N LYS A 24 -14.58 -14.36 1.27
CA LYS A 24 -13.15 -14.65 1.42
C LYS A 24 -12.41 -13.54 2.19
N ARG A 25 -12.77 -12.27 1.97
CA ARG A 25 -12.20 -11.11 2.68
C ARG A 25 -12.73 -10.91 4.11
N TYR A 26 -13.66 -11.75 4.58
CA TYR A 26 -14.39 -11.52 5.84
C TYR A 26 -15.13 -10.17 5.87
N ALA A 27 -15.44 -9.63 4.69
CA ALA A 27 -16.15 -8.39 4.51
C ALA A 27 -17.66 -8.65 4.34
N PRO A 28 -18.52 -7.67 4.66
CA PRO A 28 -19.96 -7.87 4.57
C PRO A 28 -20.39 -8.13 3.13
N GLU A 29 -21.13 -9.22 2.87
CA GLU A 29 -21.59 -9.56 1.51
C GLU A 29 -22.83 -8.75 1.07
N HIS A 30 -23.64 -8.30 2.02
CA HIS A 30 -24.90 -7.57 1.75
C HIS A 30 -24.65 -6.24 1.02
N VAL A 31 -23.44 -5.67 1.10
CA VAL A 31 -23.07 -4.46 0.36
C VAL A 31 -23.15 -4.65 -1.16
N VAL A 32 -23.04 -5.89 -1.66
CA VAL A 32 -23.21 -6.20 -3.09
C VAL A 32 -24.67 -6.01 -3.49
N ASP A 33 -25.61 -6.41 -2.64
CA ASP A 33 -27.04 -6.20 -2.86
C ASP A 33 -27.41 -4.72 -2.75
N GLU A 34 -26.83 -3.98 -1.80
CA GLU A 34 -27.01 -2.52 -1.71
C GLU A 34 -26.56 -1.79 -2.99
N VAL A 35 -25.46 -2.23 -3.63
CA VAL A 35 -25.02 -1.68 -4.93
C VAL A 35 -26.07 -1.92 -6.02
N LEU A 36 -26.69 -3.11 -6.03
CA LEU A 36 -27.73 -3.45 -7.01
C LEU A 36 -28.99 -2.62 -6.81
N ASP A 37 -29.40 -2.40 -5.55
CA ASP A 37 -30.53 -1.53 -5.23
C ASP A 37 -30.26 -0.08 -5.66
N LEU A 38 -29.08 0.45 -5.32
CA LEU A 38 -28.65 1.79 -5.75
C LEU A 38 -28.50 1.90 -7.27
N TYR A 39 -28.11 0.82 -7.95
CA TYR A 39 -28.09 0.76 -9.41
C TYR A 39 -29.49 0.91 -10.00
N GLU A 40 -30.48 0.19 -9.48
CA GLU A 40 -31.86 0.27 -9.96
C GLU A 40 -32.49 1.64 -9.65
N GLU A 41 -32.21 2.23 -8.48
CA GLU A 41 -32.61 3.61 -8.18
C GLU A 41 -32.01 4.63 -9.16
N ALA A 42 -30.70 4.53 -9.42
CA ALA A 42 -30.00 5.40 -10.37
C ALA A 42 -30.53 5.21 -11.80
N ARG A 43 -30.83 3.97 -12.20
CA ARG A 43 -31.41 3.63 -13.50
C ARG A 43 -32.80 4.25 -13.66
N ARG A 44 -33.67 4.16 -12.65
CA ARG A 44 -35.01 4.77 -12.67
C ARG A 44 -34.94 6.29 -12.77
N ALA A 45 -34.10 6.94 -11.97
CA ALA A 45 -33.90 8.39 -12.02
C ALA A 45 -33.40 8.84 -13.40
N ARG A 46 -32.45 8.09 -14.00
CA ARG A 46 -31.94 8.39 -15.34
C ARG A 46 -33.00 8.18 -16.43
N TYR A 47 -33.87 7.17 -16.28
CA TYR A 47 -34.98 6.93 -17.19
C TYR A 47 -36.02 8.05 -17.14
N GLU A 48 -36.31 8.62 -15.96
CA GLU A 48 -37.19 9.79 -15.83
C GLU A 48 -36.66 11.00 -16.62
N VAL A 49 -35.35 11.28 -16.53
CA VAL A 49 -34.71 12.33 -17.36
C VAL A 49 -34.91 12.07 -18.85
N MET A 50 -34.80 10.82 -19.30
CA MET A 50 -35.04 10.45 -20.70
C MET A 50 -36.50 10.66 -21.12
N GLN A 51 -37.46 10.32 -20.25
CA GLN A 51 -38.89 10.55 -20.51
C GLN A 51 -39.20 12.05 -20.61
N ILE A 52 -38.69 12.88 -19.70
CA ILE A 52 -38.88 14.34 -19.74
C ILE A 52 -38.25 14.93 -21.01
N ASN A 53 -37.05 14.48 -21.40
CA ASN A 53 -36.44 14.89 -22.67
C ASN A 53 -37.29 14.53 -23.89
N SER A 54 -37.91 13.34 -23.90
CA SER A 54 -38.82 12.95 -24.98
C SER A 54 -40.05 13.87 -25.04
N GLN A 55 -40.61 14.24 -23.88
CA GLN A 55 -41.73 15.20 -23.79
C GLN A 55 -41.33 16.59 -24.27
N LEU A 56 -40.17 17.10 -23.85
CA LEU A 56 -39.62 18.38 -24.31
C LEU A 56 -39.43 18.42 -25.83
N ASN A 57 -38.88 17.35 -26.41
CA ASN A 57 -38.68 17.26 -27.86
C ASN A 57 -40.01 17.25 -28.63
N ALA A 58 -41.03 16.56 -28.11
CA ALA A 58 -42.37 16.56 -28.71
C ALA A 58 -43.01 17.96 -28.65
N LEU A 59 -42.97 18.59 -27.47
CA LEU A 59 -43.51 19.92 -27.23
C LEU A 59 -42.80 20.98 -28.09
N GLN A 60 -41.49 20.87 -28.27
CA GLN A 60 -40.72 21.78 -29.13
C GLN A 60 -41.11 21.67 -30.60
N LYS A 61 -41.46 20.47 -31.09
CA LYS A 61 -42.00 20.28 -32.44
C LYS A 61 -43.38 20.93 -32.60
N GLU A 62 -44.25 20.80 -31.59
CA GLU A 62 -45.59 21.40 -31.58
C GLU A 62 -45.51 22.94 -31.56
N ILE A 63 -44.69 23.51 -30.68
CA ILE A 63 -44.43 24.96 -30.63
C ILE A 63 -43.92 25.46 -31.99
N GLY A 64 -43.00 24.72 -32.63
CA GLY A 64 -42.49 25.05 -33.96
C GLY A 64 -43.60 25.07 -35.02
N LYS A 65 -44.53 24.11 -34.96
CA LYS A 65 -45.68 24.03 -35.88
C LYS A 65 -46.66 25.19 -35.66
N MET A 66 -47.03 25.49 -34.41
CA MET A 66 -47.94 26.61 -34.08
C MET A 66 -47.35 27.96 -34.50
N LYS A 67 -46.06 28.20 -34.21
CA LYS A 67 -45.38 29.43 -34.64
C LYS A 67 -45.33 29.57 -36.16
N LYS A 68 -45.12 28.47 -36.90
CA LYS A 68 -45.17 28.46 -38.37
C LYS A 68 -46.56 28.80 -38.90
N ASN A 69 -47.60 28.34 -38.20
CA ASN A 69 -49.00 28.63 -38.52
C ASN A 69 -49.49 30.01 -38.00
N LYS A 70 -48.64 30.78 -37.32
CA LYS A 70 -48.97 32.06 -36.66
C LYS A 70 -50.05 31.93 -35.56
N GLU A 71 -50.12 30.76 -34.92
CA GLU A 71 -50.99 30.49 -33.77
C GLU A 71 -50.29 30.88 -32.45
N ASP A 72 -51.05 31.24 -31.42
CA ASP A 72 -50.50 31.52 -30.09
C ASP A 72 -50.01 30.25 -29.40
N ALA A 73 -48.74 30.25 -28.98
CA ALA A 73 -48.09 29.13 -28.31
C ALA A 73 -47.82 29.40 -26.82
N GLY A 74 -48.41 30.45 -26.22
CA GLY A 74 -48.17 30.85 -24.84
C GLY A 74 -48.29 29.71 -23.82
N SER A 75 -49.38 28.94 -23.88
CA SER A 75 -49.61 27.79 -22.98
C SER A 75 -48.56 26.68 -23.16
N LEU A 76 -48.15 26.37 -24.39
CA LEU A 76 -47.10 25.36 -24.63
C LEU A 76 -45.71 25.85 -24.19
N MET A 77 -45.45 27.16 -24.28
CA MET A 77 -44.21 27.75 -23.78
C MET A 77 -44.12 27.68 -22.25
N GLU A 78 -45.24 27.85 -21.54
CA GLU A 78 -45.31 27.68 -20.08
C GLU A 78 -45.12 26.22 -19.67
N GLN A 79 -45.79 25.28 -20.36
CA GLN A 79 -45.56 23.85 -20.16
C GLN A 79 -44.10 23.46 -20.40
N LYS A 80 -43.44 24.06 -21.41
CA LYS A 80 -42.02 23.83 -21.70
C LYS A 80 -41.15 24.29 -20.54
N ALA A 81 -41.40 25.48 -20.00
CA ALA A 81 -40.64 26.01 -18.85
C ALA A 81 -40.80 25.09 -17.61
N GLY A 82 -42.01 24.59 -17.35
CA GLY A 82 -42.25 23.62 -16.28
C GLY A 82 -41.50 22.29 -16.47
N LEU A 83 -41.46 21.77 -17.70
CA LEU A 83 -40.69 20.57 -18.02
C LEU A 83 -39.17 20.79 -17.96
N GLU A 84 -38.68 21.98 -18.33
CA GLU A 84 -37.26 22.34 -18.21
C GLU A 84 -36.82 22.39 -16.74
N GLN A 85 -37.65 22.92 -15.84
CA GLN A 85 -37.37 22.89 -14.41
C GLN A 85 -37.38 21.45 -13.85
N ARG A 86 -38.42 20.66 -14.18
CA ARG A 86 -38.49 19.25 -13.77
C ARG A 86 -37.32 18.43 -14.28
N LYS A 87 -36.85 18.71 -15.50
CA LYS A 87 -35.66 18.07 -16.07
C LYS A 87 -34.43 18.35 -15.22
N LYS A 88 -34.21 19.61 -14.83
CA LYS A 88 -33.08 20.00 -13.99
C LYS A 88 -33.09 19.25 -12.66
N ASP A 89 -34.24 19.21 -11.98
CA ASP A 89 -34.38 18.51 -10.69
C ASP A 89 -34.15 16.99 -10.85
N ALA A 90 -34.68 16.38 -11.92
CA ALA A 90 -34.46 14.97 -12.21
C ALA A 90 -33.01 14.65 -12.59
N GLU A 91 -32.31 15.56 -13.28
CA GLU A 91 -30.88 15.44 -13.61
C GLU A 91 -30.01 15.50 -12.34
N GLU A 92 -30.31 16.43 -11.42
CA GLU A 92 -29.63 16.52 -10.13
C GLU A 92 -29.83 15.25 -9.29
N LEU A 93 -31.06 14.74 -9.21
CA LEU A 93 -31.37 13.47 -8.52
C LEU A 93 -30.64 12.28 -9.15
N ALA A 94 -30.61 12.18 -10.48
CA ALA A 94 -29.92 11.11 -11.17
C ALA A 94 -28.42 11.11 -10.87
N VAL A 95 -27.77 12.29 -10.90
CA VAL A 95 -26.35 12.44 -10.53
C VAL A 95 -26.11 12.07 -9.07
N GLN A 96 -27.01 12.47 -8.16
CA GLN A 96 -26.91 12.12 -6.74
C GLN A 96 -26.96 10.60 -6.53
N LYS A 97 -27.91 9.91 -7.17
CA LYS A 97 -28.08 8.46 -7.06
C LYS A 97 -26.89 7.69 -7.63
N GLU A 98 -26.36 8.13 -8.77
CA GLU A 98 -25.14 7.55 -9.33
C GLU A 98 -23.93 7.76 -8.41
N SER A 99 -23.79 8.93 -7.80
CA SER A 99 -22.72 9.19 -6.83
C SER A 99 -22.84 8.30 -5.59
N GLN A 100 -24.06 8.08 -5.08
CA GLN A 100 -24.29 7.16 -3.95
C GLN A 100 -23.89 5.73 -4.29
N ARG A 101 -24.30 5.23 -5.46
CA ARG A 101 -23.90 3.93 -5.99
C ARG A 101 -22.39 3.81 -6.10
N ASP A 102 -21.73 4.76 -6.76
CA ASP A 102 -20.29 4.69 -7.02
C ASP A 102 -19.46 4.77 -5.73
N LYS A 103 -19.90 5.56 -4.74
CA LYS A 103 -19.33 5.56 -3.39
C LYS A 103 -19.44 4.19 -2.73
N LYS A 104 -20.59 3.51 -2.87
CA LYS A 104 -20.78 2.16 -2.32
C LYS A 104 -19.90 1.13 -3.02
N ILE A 105 -19.73 1.20 -4.34
CA ILE A 105 -18.82 0.28 -5.07
C ILE A 105 -17.37 0.43 -4.56
N ARG A 106 -16.94 1.64 -4.20
CA ARG A 106 -15.58 1.89 -3.67
C ARG A 106 -15.29 1.21 -2.32
N THR A 107 -16.32 0.79 -1.58
CA THR A 107 -16.15 0.05 -0.31
C THR A 107 -15.97 -1.45 -0.53
N ILE A 108 -16.05 -1.93 -1.77
CA ILE A 108 -15.94 -3.34 -2.11
C ILE A 108 -14.53 -3.60 -2.63
N GLY A 109 -13.81 -4.49 -1.95
CA GLY A 109 -12.45 -4.86 -2.33
C GLY A 109 -12.40 -5.56 -3.69
N ASN A 110 -11.20 -5.58 -4.27
CA ASN A 110 -10.91 -6.25 -5.52
C ASN A 110 -11.20 -7.75 -5.42
N ILE A 111 -11.37 -8.42 -6.56
CA ILE A 111 -11.61 -9.86 -6.60
C ILE A 111 -10.35 -10.60 -6.12
N VAL A 112 -10.50 -11.37 -5.06
CA VAL A 112 -9.43 -12.21 -4.50
C VAL A 112 -9.06 -13.29 -5.50
N HIS A 113 -7.77 -13.40 -5.83
CA HIS A 113 -7.25 -14.45 -6.72
C HIS A 113 -7.43 -15.84 -6.10
N ASP A 114 -7.67 -16.86 -6.92
CA ASP A 114 -8.06 -18.20 -6.45
C ASP A 114 -6.96 -18.91 -5.65
N THR A 115 -5.70 -18.50 -5.80
CA THR A 115 -4.57 -19.06 -5.07
C THR A 115 -4.33 -18.41 -3.70
N VAL A 116 -5.10 -17.40 -3.32
CA VAL A 116 -4.93 -16.71 -2.03
C VAL A 116 -5.45 -17.62 -0.90
N PRO A 117 -4.67 -17.83 0.18
CA PRO A 117 -5.13 -18.61 1.32
C PRO A 117 -6.31 -17.89 2.00
N VAL A 118 -7.40 -18.63 2.27
CA VAL A 118 -8.61 -18.05 2.86
C VAL A 118 -8.56 -18.20 4.38
N SER A 119 -8.19 -17.12 5.06
CA SER A 119 -8.23 -16.99 6.52
C SER A 119 -8.33 -15.52 6.93
N ASN A 120 -8.78 -15.29 8.17
CA ASN A 120 -8.77 -13.98 8.84
C ASN A 120 -7.65 -13.88 9.90
N ASN A 121 -6.74 -14.86 9.94
CA ASN A 121 -5.60 -14.87 10.85
C ASN A 121 -4.30 -14.86 10.04
N GLU A 122 -3.43 -13.87 10.28
CA GLU A 122 -2.12 -13.78 9.62
C GLU A 122 -1.17 -14.90 10.03
N ASP A 123 -1.40 -15.59 11.16
CA ASP A 123 -0.64 -16.81 11.50
C ASP A 123 -0.87 -17.94 10.47
N ASP A 124 -1.96 -17.88 9.68
CA ASP A 124 -2.25 -18.82 8.60
C ASP A 124 -1.64 -18.40 7.25
N ASN A 125 -0.79 -17.35 7.23
CA ASN A 125 -0.01 -16.98 6.06
C ASN A 125 0.85 -18.18 5.61
N VAL A 126 0.86 -18.45 4.31
CA VAL A 126 1.54 -19.63 3.76
C VAL A 126 2.94 -19.25 3.32
N VAL A 127 3.96 -19.90 3.87
CA VAL A 127 5.34 -19.77 3.37
C VAL A 127 5.42 -20.38 1.97
N VAL A 128 5.72 -19.54 0.98
CA VAL A 128 5.85 -19.93 -0.44
C VAL A 128 7.27 -20.36 -0.75
N LYS A 129 8.25 -19.66 -0.17
CA LYS A 129 9.67 -19.83 -0.44
C LYS A 129 10.50 -19.33 0.73
N SER A 130 11.70 -19.89 0.91
CA SER A 130 12.67 -19.41 1.88
C SER A 130 14.05 -19.38 1.25
N TRP A 131 14.89 -18.44 1.69
CA TRP A 131 16.28 -18.32 1.25
C TRP A 131 17.18 -17.95 2.44
N VAL A 132 18.33 -18.60 2.51
CA VAL A 132 19.36 -18.37 3.52
C VAL A 132 20.73 -18.41 2.83
N PRO A 133 21.63 -17.44 3.07
CA PRO A 133 23.01 -17.55 2.60
C PRO A 133 23.73 -18.78 3.18
N ASP A 134 24.60 -19.43 2.40
CA ASP A 134 25.28 -20.69 2.79
C ASP A 134 26.02 -20.62 4.14
N ASN A 135 26.51 -19.43 4.52
CA ASN A 135 27.28 -19.18 5.73
C ASN A 135 26.45 -18.62 6.89
N VAL A 136 25.12 -18.55 6.76
CA VAL A 136 24.23 -17.99 7.79
C VAL A 136 23.33 -19.08 8.36
N LYS A 137 23.18 -19.10 9.68
CA LYS A 137 22.18 -19.90 10.39
C LYS A 137 21.01 -19.03 10.82
N VAL A 138 19.79 -19.48 10.51
CA VAL A 138 18.54 -18.86 10.98
C VAL A 138 18.30 -19.32 12.42
N GLU A 139 18.95 -18.63 13.35
CA GLU A 139 18.77 -18.87 14.78
C GLU A 139 18.81 -17.54 15.54
N LYS A 140 18.16 -17.53 16.71
CA LYS A 140 18.23 -16.40 17.62
C LYS A 140 19.63 -16.32 18.22
N ARG A 141 20.26 -15.15 18.11
CA ARG A 141 21.62 -14.88 18.61
C ARG A 141 21.54 -14.06 19.90
N ASP A 142 22.48 -14.30 20.82
CA ASP A 142 22.74 -13.38 21.95
C ASP A 142 23.59 -12.20 21.45
N CYS A 143 22.97 -11.34 20.65
CA CYS A 143 23.60 -10.15 20.08
C CYS A 143 22.84 -8.88 20.49
N LEU A 144 23.21 -7.72 19.95
CA LEU A 144 22.51 -6.46 20.20
C LEU A 144 21.29 -6.34 19.28
N SER A 145 20.23 -5.71 19.77
CA SER A 145 19.12 -5.28 18.93
C SER A 145 19.54 -4.17 17.96
N HIS A 146 18.82 -4.00 16.85
CA HIS A 146 19.14 -2.95 15.87
C HIS A 146 19.28 -1.54 16.48
N HIS A 147 18.45 -1.17 17.46
CA HIS A 147 18.50 0.14 18.08
C HIS A 147 19.75 0.32 18.95
N GLU A 148 20.20 -0.74 19.64
CA GLU A 148 21.44 -0.74 20.41
C GLU A 148 22.66 -0.66 19.51
N VAL A 149 22.68 -1.42 18.41
CA VAL A 149 23.73 -1.31 17.38
C VAL A 149 23.82 0.13 16.86
N LEU A 150 22.68 0.73 16.50
CA LEU A 150 22.63 2.10 15.98
C LEU A 150 23.06 3.13 17.03
N THR A 151 22.75 2.93 18.31
CA THR A 151 23.24 3.76 19.43
C THR A 151 24.76 3.65 19.56
N ARG A 152 25.32 2.43 19.56
CA ARG A 152 26.77 2.21 19.70
C ARG A 152 27.57 2.77 18.52
N LEU A 153 26.98 2.83 17.33
CA LEU A 153 27.57 3.48 16.14
C LEU A 153 27.49 5.01 16.17
N ASP A 154 26.80 5.60 17.15
CA ASP A 154 26.39 7.01 17.12
C ASP A 154 25.63 7.38 15.82
N GLY A 155 24.84 6.41 15.32
CA GLY A 155 24.17 6.47 14.02
C GLY A 155 22.79 7.13 14.05
N PHE A 156 22.22 7.36 15.23
CA PHE A 156 20.96 8.08 15.38
C PHE A 156 20.79 8.73 16.75
N ASP A 157 19.86 9.69 16.82
CA ASP A 157 19.47 10.42 18.01
C ASP A 157 17.95 10.37 18.21
N PRO A 158 17.43 9.36 18.94
CA PRO A 158 16.01 9.26 19.23
C PRO A 158 15.55 10.26 20.31
N GLU A 159 16.44 10.68 21.22
CA GLU A 159 16.07 11.59 22.32
C GLU A 159 15.75 12.98 21.79
N ARG A 160 16.65 13.55 20.97
CA ARG A 160 16.42 14.84 20.34
C ARG A 160 15.34 14.76 19.26
N GLY A 161 15.23 13.63 18.55
CA GLY A 161 14.14 13.38 17.62
C GLY A 161 12.77 13.46 18.30
N VAL A 162 12.58 12.74 19.41
CA VAL A 162 11.33 12.78 20.20
C VAL A 162 11.03 14.17 20.73
N LYS A 163 12.06 14.90 21.18
CA LYS A 163 11.89 16.30 21.63
C LYS A 163 11.36 17.22 20.52
N VAL A 164 11.70 16.98 19.25
CA VAL A 164 11.32 17.84 18.13
C VAL A 164 9.93 17.50 17.58
N VAL A 165 9.61 16.23 17.36
CA VAL A 165 8.36 15.80 16.67
C VAL A 165 7.42 14.93 17.51
N GLY A 166 7.81 14.59 18.74
CA GLY A 166 7.05 13.70 19.61
C GLY A 166 7.37 12.22 19.42
N HIS A 167 6.46 11.35 19.85
CA HIS A 167 6.63 9.89 19.84
C HIS A 167 7.13 9.35 18.48
N ARG A 168 8.04 8.36 18.51
CA ARG A 168 8.75 7.77 17.34
C ARG A 168 9.62 8.75 16.53
N GLY A 169 9.85 9.97 17.00
CA GLY A 169 10.79 10.91 16.38
C GLY A 169 12.24 10.44 16.48
N TYR A 170 13.02 10.62 15.41
CA TYR A 170 14.44 10.30 15.36
C TYR A 170 15.21 11.28 14.46
N CYS A 171 16.51 11.36 14.65
CA CYS A 171 17.45 11.94 13.68
C CYS A 171 18.49 10.88 13.30
N LEU A 172 18.73 10.63 12.02
CA LEU A 172 19.91 9.85 11.60
C LEU A 172 21.16 10.74 11.65
N THR A 173 22.26 10.20 12.15
CA THR A 173 23.54 10.90 12.34
C THR A 173 24.69 10.06 11.82
N GLY A 174 25.80 10.71 11.46
CA GLY A 174 27.04 10.02 11.06
C GLY A 174 26.80 8.90 10.05
N TYR A 175 27.30 7.70 10.36
CA TYR A 175 27.14 6.53 9.48
C TYR A 175 25.72 6.00 9.38
N GLY A 176 24.83 6.26 10.34
CA GLY A 176 23.42 5.88 10.19
C GLY A 176 22.75 6.60 9.01
N LEU A 177 23.08 7.89 8.82
CA LEU A 177 22.64 8.66 7.65
C LEU A 177 23.28 8.12 6.36
N PHE A 178 24.59 7.88 6.36
CA PHE A 178 25.27 7.37 5.16
C PHE A 178 24.81 5.97 4.74
N LEU A 179 24.50 5.09 5.70
CA LEU A 179 23.92 3.77 5.41
C LEU A 179 22.51 3.89 4.79
N ASN A 180 21.68 4.82 5.30
CA ASN A 180 20.37 5.09 4.70
C ASN A 180 20.51 5.57 3.25
N LEU A 181 21.38 6.55 3.00
CA LEU A 181 21.67 7.06 1.65
C LEU A 181 22.29 5.98 0.74
N ALA A 182 23.11 5.07 1.30
CA ALA A 182 23.66 3.95 0.56
C ALA A 182 22.57 2.98 0.09
N LEU A 183 21.60 2.65 0.95
CA LEU A 183 20.45 1.81 0.59
C LEU A 183 19.58 2.46 -0.49
N ILE A 184 19.34 3.77 -0.40
CA ILE A 184 18.60 4.54 -1.41
C ILE A 184 19.30 4.45 -2.77
N ASN A 185 20.58 4.82 -2.82
CA ASN A 185 21.34 4.85 -4.07
C ASN A 185 21.53 3.45 -4.66
N TYR A 186 21.78 2.45 -3.82
CA TYR A 186 21.88 1.07 -4.25
C TYR A 186 20.56 0.55 -4.82
N GLY A 187 19.43 0.80 -4.15
CA GLY A 187 18.11 0.40 -4.63
C GLY A 187 17.74 1.04 -5.97
N LEU A 188 18.04 2.33 -6.16
CA LEU A 188 17.82 3.02 -7.43
C LEU A 188 18.72 2.49 -8.56
N GLU A 189 20.01 2.29 -8.30
CA GLU A 189 20.93 1.70 -9.28
C GLU A 189 20.50 0.27 -9.65
N PHE A 190 20.06 -0.51 -8.66
CA PHE A 190 19.59 -1.88 -8.85
C PHE A 190 18.39 -1.93 -9.81
N LEU A 191 17.36 -1.10 -9.58
CA LEU A 191 16.18 -1.05 -10.49
C LEU A 191 16.52 -0.45 -11.85
N TRP A 192 17.42 0.52 -11.91
CA TRP A 192 17.93 1.06 -13.17
C TRP A 192 18.52 -0.05 -14.05
N GLY A 193 19.34 -0.94 -13.46
CA GLY A 193 19.89 -2.11 -14.14
C GLY A 193 18.84 -3.11 -14.62
N LYS A 194 17.61 -3.07 -14.08
CA LYS A 194 16.45 -3.90 -14.46
C LYS A 194 15.50 -3.19 -15.43
N GLY A 195 15.86 -2.02 -15.95
CA GLY A 195 15.07 -1.27 -16.92
C GLY A 195 13.91 -0.46 -16.33
N TYR A 196 13.90 -0.24 -15.00
CA TYR A 196 12.96 0.69 -14.38
C TYR A 196 13.41 2.13 -14.59
N LYS A 197 12.45 3.03 -14.75
CA LYS A 197 12.68 4.48 -14.82
C LYS A 197 12.63 5.10 -13.43
N PRO A 198 13.73 5.69 -12.91
CA PRO A 198 13.73 6.40 -11.64
C PRO A 198 12.75 7.56 -11.65
N ASN A 199 11.98 7.70 -10.57
CA ASN A 199 10.97 8.72 -10.42
C ASN A 199 10.88 9.15 -8.95
N GLN A 200 11.00 10.45 -8.70
CA GLN A 200 10.70 11.04 -7.40
C GLN A 200 9.38 11.81 -7.51
N PRO A 201 8.25 11.21 -7.09
CA PRO A 201 6.96 11.87 -7.18
C PRO A 201 6.79 12.96 -6.09
N PRO A 202 5.80 13.87 -6.24
CA PRO A 202 5.40 14.77 -5.17
C PRO A 202 5.02 14.01 -3.89
N GLN A 203 5.42 14.53 -2.72
CA GLN A 203 5.19 13.88 -1.43
C GLN A 203 3.87 14.27 -0.75
N PHE A 204 3.05 15.05 -1.45
CA PHE A 204 1.68 15.35 -1.05
C PHE A 204 0.77 15.37 -2.27
N MET A 205 -0.48 14.95 -2.08
CA MET A 205 -1.48 14.86 -3.15
C MET A 205 -2.73 15.67 -2.82
N LEU A 206 -3.40 16.15 -3.86
CA LEU A 206 -4.76 16.70 -3.73
C LEU A 206 -5.69 15.63 -3.14
N LYS A 207 -6.63 16.05 -2.28
CA LYS A 207 -7.61 15.15 -1.66
C LYS A 207 -8.33 14.25 -2.67
N ASP A 208 -8.81 14.83 -3.77
CA ASP A 208 -9.58 14.08 -4.78
C ASP A 208 -8.73 13.04 -5.52
N MET A 209 -7.43 13.31 -5.72
CA MET A 209 -6.50 12.35 -6.32
C MET A 209 -6.14 11.24 -5.32
N MET A 210 -5.87 11.59 -4.06
CA MET A 210 -5.62 10.62 -3.01
C MET A 210 -6.83 9.68 -2.83
N ALA A 211 -8.06 10.19 -2.92
CA ALA A 211 -9.27 9.39 -2.80
C ALA A 211 -9.52 8.40 -3.96
N LYS A 212 -8.74 8.48 -5.05
CA LYS A 212 -8.75 7.50 -6.14
C LYS A 212 -7.74 6.37 -5.92
N THR A 213 -6.72 6.57 -5.09
CA THR A 213 -5.60 5.62 -4.90
C THR A 213 -5.57 4.98 -3.51
N ALA A 214 -6.07 5.67 -2.49
CA ALA A 214 -6.19 5.19 -1.11
C ALA A 214 -7.63 4.76 -0.76
N GLN A 215 -7.75 3.77 0.12
CA GLN A 215 -9.04 3.38 0.71
C GLN A 215 -9.45 4.34 1.85
N LEU A 216 -10.74 4.38 2.19
CA LEU A 216 -11.28 5.38 3.12
C LEU A 216 -10.63 5.31 4.50
N GLU A 217 -10.39 4.10 4.99
CA GLU A 217 -9.80 3.84 6.30
C GLU A 217 -8.40 4.46 6.42
N GLN A 218 -7.66 4.55 5.31
CA GLN A 218 -6.31 5.14 5.31
C GLN A 218 -6.31 6.65 5.59
N PHE A 219 -7.38 7.38 5.26
CA PHE A 219 -7.46 8.81 5.57
C PHE A 219 -7.43 9.07 7.07
N ASP A 220 -8.12 8.23 7.84
CA ASP A 220 -8.23 8.37 9.28
C ASP A 220 -6.97 7.81 9.96
N GLU A 221 -6.55 6.60 9.56
CA GLU A 221 -5.54 5.82 10.30
C GLU A 221 -4.09 6.04 9.84
N GLU A 222 -3.85 6.37 8.57
CA GLU A 222 -2.50 6.38 7.98
C GLU A 222 -2.04 7.79 7.53
N LEU A 223 -2.91 8.56 6.86
CA LEU A 223 -2.50 9.75 6.11
C LEU A 223 -2.50 11.03 6.95
N TYR A 224 -1.37 11.74 6.94
CA TYR A 224 -1.30 13.10 7.48
C TYR A 224 -1.94 14.11 6.52
N LYS A 225 -2.76 15.01 7.06
CA LYS A 225 -3.41 16.08 6.29
C LYS A 225 -2.58 17.36 6.33
N VAL A 226 -2.44 18.01 5.18
CA VAL A 226 -1.80 19.31 5.00
C VAL A 226 -2.88 20.33 4.65
N THR A 227 -3.00 21.35 5.49
CA THR A 227 -3.99 22.42 5.31
C THR A 227 -3.26 23.74 5.12
N GLU A 228 -3.58 24.44 4.03
CA GLU A 228 -2.95 25.71 3.64
C GLU A 228 -3.75 26.93 4.11
N SER A 229 -5.06 26.80 4.21
CA SER A 229 -5.98 27.83 4.68
C SER A 229 -7.21 27.22 5.34
N GLU A 230 -8.14 28.03 5.85
CA GLU A 230 -9.43 27.53 6.36
C GLU A 230 -10.30 26.90 5.25
N ASP A 231 -9.99 27.15 3.98
CA ASP A 231 -10.67 26.51 2.85
C ASP A 231 -10.23 25.06 2.69
N LYS A 232 -11.09 24.14 3.17
CA LYS A 232 -10.91 22.69 3.07
C LYS A 232 -10.84 22.17 1.63
N SER A 233 -11.22 22.96 0.62
CA SER A 233 -11.05 22.58 -0.79
C SER A 233 -9.58 22.49 -1.20
N THR A 234 -8.70 23.17 -0.45
CA THR A 234 -7.24 23.19 -0.67
C THR A 234 -6.47 22.14 0.13
N ASP A 235 -7.18 21.32 0.92
CA ASP A 235 -6.58 20.25 1.74
C ASP A 235 -5.82 19.26 0.84
N LYS A 236 -4.59 18.95 1.26
CA LYS A 236 -3.71 17.95 0.65
C LYS A 236 -3.40 16.88 1.68
N TYR A 237 -2.83 15.77 1.24
CA TYR A 237 -2.41 14.67 2.13
C TYR A 237 -0.97 14.29 1.82
N LEU A 238 -0.15 14.13 2.86
CA LEU A 238 1.18 13.53 2.73
C LEU A 238 1.02 12.07 2.32
N ILE A 239 1.91 11.59 1.46
CA ILE A 239 1.86 10.22 0.93
C ILE A 239 2.36 9.21 1.97
N ALA A 240 1.73 8.04 2.05
CA ALA A 240 2.19 6.90 2.84
C ALA A 240 3.14 5.97 2.06
N THR A 241 3.24 6.20 0.74
CA THR A 241 4.06 5.45 -0.22
C THR A 241 4.14 6.20 -1.55
N SER A 242 5.24 6.07 -2.30
CA SER A 242 5.36 6.61 -3.66
C SER A 242 4.39 5.94 -4.65
N GLU A 243 3.87 4.75 -4.33
CA GLU A 243 2.81 4.09 -5.10
C GLU A 243 1.56 4.98 -5.31
N GLN A 244 1.18 5.78 -4.31
CA GLN A 244 -0.01 6.64 -4.37
C GLN A 244 0.09 7.70 -5.47
N PRO A 245 1.15 8.53 -5.54
CA PRO A 245 1.31 9.48 -6.63
C PRO A 245 1.74 8.80 -7.94
N LEU A 246 2.48 7.70 -7.92
CA LEU A 246 2.89 6.98 -9.14
C LEU A 246 1.70 6.36 -9.88
N SER A 247 0.76 5.77 -9.14
CA SER A 247 -0.49 5.26 -9.74
C SER A 247 -1.29 6.38 -10.40
N ALA A 248 -1.30 7.57 -9.81
CA ALA A 248 -2.01 8.73 -10.33
C ALA A 248 -1.35 9.45 -11.52
N LEU A 249 -0.10 9.13 -11.88
CA LEU A 249 0.62 9.85 -12.94
C LEU A 249 -0.07 9.81 -14.30
N HIS A 250 -0.77 8.70 -14.58
CA HIS A 250 -1.42 8.45 -15.86
C HIS A 250 -2.95 8.62 -15.78
N ASP A 251 -3.48 9.37 -14.79
CA ASP A 251 -4.92 9.59 -14.61
C ASP A 251 -5.57 10.14 -15.90
N GLY A 252 -6.59 9.44 -16.39
CA GLY A 252 -7.33 9.77 -17.59
C GLY A 252 -6.65 9.43 -18.92
N GLU A 253 -5.43 8.90 -18.90
CA GLU A 253 -4.69 8.54 -20.12
C GLU A 253 -5.22 7.27 -20.79
N TRP A 254 -4.82 7.08 -22.06
CA TRP A 254 -5.14 5.91 -22.86
C TRP A 254 -3.89 5.28 -23.44
N LEU A 255 -3.40 4.22 -22.79
CA LEU A 255 -2.16 3.53 -23.13
C LEU A 255 -2.37 2.49 -24.24
N GLN A 256 -1.34 2.30 -25.07
CA GLN A 256 -1.29 1.34 -26.16
C GLN A 256 -0.25 0.25 -25.88
N ASP A 257 -0.26 -0.84 -26.66
CA ASP A 257 0.68 -1.96 -26.54
C ASP A 257 2.15 -1.54 -26.51
N LYS A 258 2.52 -0.54 -27.33
CA LYS A 258 3.90 -0.05 -27.43
C LYS A 258 4.39 0.70 -26.19
N ASP A 259 3.47 1.15 -25.33
CA ASP A 259 3.79 1.93 -24.14
C ASP A 259 4.06 0.99 -22.94
N LEU A 260 3.62 -0.27 -23.00
CA LEU A 260 3.63 -1.22 -21.89
C LEU A 260 4.70 -2.32 -22.05
N PRO A 261 5.31 -2.81 -20.96
CA PRO A 261 5.08 -2.39 -19.57
C PRO A 261 5.80 -1.07 -19.22
N ILE A 262 5.14 -0.22 -18.43
CA ILE A 262 5.78 0.96 -17.83
C ILE A 262 6.28 0.57 -16.44
N LYS A 263 7.59 0.71 -16.19
CA LYS A 263 8.24 0.34 -14.93
C LYS A 263 8.84 1.59 -14.26
N TYR A 264 8.37 1.95 -13.07
CA TYR A 264 8.90 3.07 -12.28
C TYR A 264 9.65 2.59 -11.04
N ALA A 265 10.84 3.14 -10.82
CA ALA A 265 11.60 3.05 -9.58
C ALA A 265 11.30 4.31 -8.74
N GLY A 266 10.26 4.22 -7.91
CA GLY A 266 9.76 5.31 -7.09
C GLY A 266 10.61 5.56 -5.87
N TYR A 267 11.12 6.77 -5.69
CA TYR A 267 11.79 7.20 -4.45
C TYR A 267 11.01 8.31 -3.77
N SER A 268 10.65 8.10 -2.50
CA SER A 268 10.08 9.17 -1.67
C SER A 268 10.31 8.92 -0.19
N THR A 269 10.23 10.01 0.59
CA THR A 269 9.89 9.93 2.01
C THR A 269 8.41 9.58 2.13
N CYS A 270 8.08 8.68 3.06
CA CYS A 270 6.76 8.16 3.34
C CYS A 270 6.33 8.61 4.74
N TYR A 271 5.06 9.00 4.89
CA TYR A 271 4.50 9.51 6.13
C TYR A 271 3.33 8.65 6.59
N ARG A 272 3.40 8.09 7.81
CA ARG A 272 2.34 7.24 8.38
C ARG A 272 2.04 7.62 9.82
N LYS A 273 0.75 7.86 10.14
CA LYS A 273 0.29 8.16 11.50
C LYS A 273 0.48 7.01 12.49
N GLU A 274 0.49 5.75 12.01
CA GLU A 274 0.64 4.54 12.85
C GLU A 274 -0.38 4.45 14.01
N ALA A 275 -1.60 4.95 13.81
CA ALA A 275 -2.61 5.10 14.88
C ALA A 275 -3.06 3.77 15.51
N GLY A 276 -2.95 2.65 14.77
CA GLY A 276 -3.33 1.30 15.25
C GLY A 276 -2.22 0.51 15.94
N ALA A 277 -0.97 1.00 15.96
CA ALA A 277 0.21 0.23 16.39
C ALA A 277 0.80 0.72 17.73
N HIS A 278 -0.04 1.18 18.66
CA HIS A 278 0.42 1.67 19.96
C HIS A 278 1.27 0.63 20.71
N GLY A 279 2.54 0.97 20.97
CA GLY A 279 3.49 0.13 21.72
C GLY A 279 4.16 -1.02 20.95
N LYS A 280 3.68 -1.38 19.75
CA LYS A 280 4.29 -2.45 18.92
C LYS A 280 5.50 -1.90 18.15
N ASP A 281 6.61 -2.65 18.16
CA ASP A 281 7.88 -2.34 17.48
C ASP A 281 8.33 -0.87 17.69
N ALA A 282 8.23 -0.35 18.91
CA ALA A 282 8.47 1.06 19.21
C ALA A 282 9.96 1.43 19.38
N TRP A 283 10.86 0.45 19.35
CA TRP A 283 12.29 0.69 19.54
C TRP A 283 12.99 0.99 18.22
N GLY A 284 13.92 1.95 18.25
CA GLY A 284 14.73 2.33 17.09
C GLY A 284 13.91 2.94 15.95
N ILE A 285 14.22 2.54 14.72
CA ILE A 285 13.67 3.10 13.47
C ILE A 285 12.85 2.08 12.66
N PHE A 286 12.46 0.94 13.24
CA PHE A 286 11.74 -0.11 12.52
C PHE A 286 10.29 0.30 12.18
N ARG A 287 9.60 0.96 13.11
CA ARG A 287 8.26 1.51 12.91
C ARG A 287 8.24 2.97 13.36
N VAL A 288 8.18 3.89 12.40
CA VAL A 288 8.32 5.33 12.60
C VAL A 288 7.32 6.09 11.71
N HIS A 289 7.08 7.36 12.02
CA HIS A 289 6.12 8.19 11.28
C HIS A 289 6.63 8.67 9.92
N GLN A 290 7.96 8.73 9.77
CA GLN A 290 8.65 9.17 8.56
C GLN A 290 9.74 8.15 8.25
N PHE A 291 9.86 7.74 6.98
CA PHE A 291 10.90 6.83 6.51
C PHE A 291 11.08 6.97 4.99
N GLU A 292 12.22 6.55 4.43
CA GLU A 292 12.41 6.51 2.97
C GLU A 292 12.09 5.13 2.39
N LYS A 293 11.61 5.13 1.13
CA LYS A 293 11.30 3.89 0.42
C LYS A 293 11.63 3.98 -1.07
N ILE A 294 12.24 2.90 -1.58
CA ILE A 294 12.34 2.60 -3.00
C ILE A 294 11.24 1.61 -3.37
N GLU A 295 10.39 2.00 -4.32
CA GLU A 295 9.20 1.28 -4.76
C GLU A 295 9.34 0.85 -6.22
N GLN A 296 8.93 -0.37 -6.52
CA GLN A 296 8.62 -0.82 -7.86
C GLN A 296 7.15 -0.52 -8.14
N PHE A 297 6.84 0.26 -9.17
CA PHE A 297 5.47 0.43 -9.66
C PHE A 297 5.40 0.08 -11.14
N VAL A 298 4.49 -0.82 -11.52
CA VAL A 298 4.42 -1.34 -12.89
C VAL A 298 2.99 -1.26 -13.42
N LEU A 299 2.83 -0.67 -14.60
CA LEU A 299 1.62 -0.79 -15.42
C LEU A 299 1.86 -1.83 -16.51
N THR A 300 0.95 -2.80 -16.61
CA THR A 300 1.07 -3.93 -17.54
C THR A 300 -0.20 -4.08 -18.38
N LYS A 301 -0.10 -4.89 -19.45
CA LYS A 301 -1.27 -5.46 -20.10
C LYS A 301 -1.98 -6.40 -19.11
N PRO A 302 -3.32 -6.52 -19.14
CA PRO A 302 -4.05 -7.41 -18.25
C PRO A 302 -3.49 -8.85 -18.22
N GLU A 303 -3.21 -9.41 -19.40
CA GLU A 303 -2.69 -10.76 -19.62
C GLU A 303 -1.29 -11.01 -19.04
N ASP A 304 -0.46 -9.97 -18.92
CA ASP A 304 0.95 -10.08 -18.48
C ASP A 304 1.10 -9.86 -16.97
N SER A 305 0.06 -9.36 -16.29
CA SER A 305 0.15 -8.87 -14.91
C SER A 305 0.60 -9.93 -13.89
N TRP A 306 0.17 -11.19 -14.05
CA TRP A 306 0.58 -12.26 -13.12
C TRP A 306 2.03 -12.69 -13.32
N GLN A 307 2.54 -12.63 -14.55
CA GLN A 307 3.97 -12.83 -14.80
C GLN A 307 4.77 -11.68 -14.17
N ALA A 308 4.34 -10.43 -14.39
CA ALA A 308 4.99 -9.26 -13.80
C ALA A 308 4.97 -9.29 -12.26
N PHE A 309 3.92 -9.82 -11.64
CA PHE A 309 3.84 -9.99 -10.19
C PHE A 309 4.96 -10.89 -9.65
N GLU A 310 5.20 -12.05 -10.28
CA GLU A 310 6.28 -12.95 -9.91
C GLU A 310 7.66 -12.33 -10.21
N GLU A 311 7.82 -11.62 -11.34
CA GLU A 311 9.06 -10.88 -11.68
C GLU A 311 9.39 -9.77 -10.69
N MET A 312 8.40 -9.00 -10.22
CA MET A 312 8.58 -7.94 -9.24
C MET A 312 9.00 -8.51 -7.88
N MET A 313 8.39 -9.61 -7.45
CA MET A 313 8.79 -10.30 -6.22
C MET A 313 10.22 -10.84 -6.34
N ALA A 314 10.55 -11.50 -7.46
CA ALA A 314 11.90 -12.00 -7.74
C ALA A 314 12.95 -10.86 -7.76
N THR A 315 12.58 -9.68 -8.26
CA THR A 315 13.44 -8.49 -8.24
C THR A 315 13.76 -8.06 -6.80
N SER A 316 12.77 -8.04 -5.91
CA SER A 316 13.04 -7.75 -4.49
C SER A 316 13.84 -8.88 -3.83
N GLU A 317 13.51 -10.15 -4.11
CA GLU A 317 14.29 -11.30 -3.62
C GLU A 317 15.77 -11.18 -3.96
N GLU A 318 16.11 -10.86 -5.22
CA GLU A 318 17.50 -10.69 -5.68
C GLU A 318 18.22 -9.53 -4.97
N PHE A 319 17.51 -8.44 -4.65
CA PHE A 319 18.06 -7.33 -3.88
C PHE A 319 18.39 -7.71 -2.42
N TYR A 320 17.53 -8.49 -1.76
CA TYR A 320 17.83 -8.97 -0.40
C TYR A 320 18.89 -10.09 -0.40
N GLN A 321 18.97 -10.89 -1.47
CA GLN A 321 20.04 -11.86 -1.68
C GLN A 321 21.41 -11.20 -1.85
N SER A 322 21.49 -10.12 -2.64
CA SER A 322 22.76 -9.39 -2.82
C SER A 322 23.22 -8.69 -1.54
N LEU A 323 22.29 -8.31 -0.66
CA LEU A 323 22.57 -7.82 0.69
C LEU A 323 22.86 -8.93 1.70
N GLY A 324 22.82 -10.22 1.31
CA GLY A 324 23.10 -11.34 2.19
C GLY A 324 22.12 -11.51 3.36
N LEU A 325 20.87 -11.05 3.21
CA LEU A 325 19.86 -11.08 4.27
C LEU A 325 18.96 -12.31 4.14
N PRO A 326 18.93 -13.25 5.10
CA PRO A 326 18.02 -14.39 5.06
C PRO A 326 16.55 -13.94 5.09
N TYR A 327 15.68 -14.60 4.34
CA TYR A 327 14.25 -14.27 4.31
C TYR A 327 13.36 -15.47 4.00
N GLN A 328 12.06 -15.25 4.18
CA GLN A 328 10.99 -16.06 3.62
C GLN A 328 10.01 -15.17 2.84
N VAL A 329 9.37 -15.75 1.84
CA VAL A 329 8.25 -15.13 1.10
C VAL A 329 6.97 -15.81 1.56
N VAL A 330 6.01 -15.03 2.00
CA VAL A 330 4.72 -15.50 2.49
C VAL A 330 3.57 -15.00 1.61
N ALA A 331 2.59 -15.88 1.37
CA ALA A 331 1.32 -15.53 0.75
C ALA A 331 0.35 -15.06 1.82
N ILE A 332 -0.09 -13.80 1.69
CA ILE A 332 -0.96 -13.17 2.66
C ILE A 332 -2.39 -13.68 2.53
N VAL A 333 -3.00 -13.99 3.67
CA VAL A 333 -4.38 -14.45 3.76
C VAL A 333 -5.38 -13.39 3.30
N SER A 334 -6.50 -13.85 2.76
CA SER A 334 -7.52 -12.99 2.14
C SER A 334 -8.10 -11.92 3.08
N GLY A 335 -8.22 -12.19 4.38
CA GLY A 335 -8.71 -11.24 5.38
C GLY A 335 -7.76 -10.07 5.66
N ALA A 336 -6.46 -10.22 5.38
CA ALA A 336 -5.44 -9.20 5.58
C ALA A 336 -5.12 -8.39 4.29
N LEU A 337 -5.77 -8.71 3.17
CA LEU A 337 -5.61 -7.95 1.93
C LEU A 337 -6.34 -6.61 2.00
N ASN A 338 -5.65 -5.53 1.64
CA ASN A 338 -6.30 -4.23 1.40
C ASN A 338 -7.27 -4.32 0.20
N ASN A 339 -8.12 -3.29 0.05
CA ASN A 339 -9.17 -3.30 -0.97
C ASN A 339 -8.62 -3.36 -2.41
N ALA A 340 -7.40 -2.88 -2.69
CA ALA A 340 -6.87 -2.89 -4.06
C ALA A 340 -6.27 -4.24 -4.48
N ALA A 341 -5.58 -4.94 -3.58
CA ALA A 341 -4.81 -6.14 -3.93
C ALA A 341 -5.73 -7.34 -4.22
N ALA A 342 -5.55 -7.98 -5.38
CA ALA A 342 -6.14 -9.28 -5.69
C ALA A 342 -5.33 -10.44 -5.09
N LYS A 343 -4.01 -10.24 -4.95
CA LYS A 343 -3.04 -11.15 -4.32
C LYS A 343 -1.87 -10.32 -3.78
N LYS A 344 -1.33 -10.70 -2.61
CA LYS A 344 -0.17 -10.06 -2.00
C LYS A 344 0.85 -11.10 -1.53
N TYR A 345 2.12 -10.84 -1.80
CA TYR A 345 3.26 -11.52 -1.20
C TYR A 345 4.01 -10.55 -0.30
N ASP A 346 4.43 -11.02 0.88
CA ASP A 346 5.37 -10.30 1.72
C ASP A 346 6.71 -11.06 1.76
N LEU A 347 7.83 -10.32 1.67
CA LEU A 347 9.14 -10.86 2.01
C LEU A 347 9.47 -10.42 3.43
N GLU A 348 9.64 -11.41 4.28
CA GLU A 348 9.96 -11.24 5.69
C GLU A 348 11.41 -11.67 5.91
N ALA A 349 12.26 -10.74 6.35
CA ALA A 349 13.67 -11.01 6.59
C ALA A 349 13.92 -11.44 8.04
N TRP A 350 14.95 -12.25 8.27
CA TRP A 350 15.30 -12.76 9.59
C TRP A 350 15.99 -11.71 10.46
N PHE A 351 15.46 -11.49 11.67
CA PHE A 351 16.03 -10.61 12.68
C PHE A 351 16.66 -11.45 13.81
N PRO A 352 17.99 -11.63 13.84
CA PRO A 352 18.64 -12.60 14.73
C PRO A 352 18.58 -12.23 16.23
N PHE A 353 18.49 -10.96 16.62
CA PHE A 353 18.30 -10.62 18.04
C PHE A 353 16.86 -10.97 18.46
N GLN A 354 15.91 -10.65 17.60
CA GLN A 354 14.48 -10.84 17.88
C GLN A 354 14.14 -12.34 17.85
N GLY A 355 14.74 -13.07 16.92
CA GLY A 355 14.51 -14.50 16.69
C GLY A 355 13.23 -14.74 15.90
N GLU A 356 12.86 -13.82 15.00
CA GLU A 356 11.66 -13.89 14.17
C GLU A 356 11.90 -13.28 12.79
N TYR A 357 11.06 -13.66 11.82
CA TYR A 357 10.99 -13.02 10.51
C TYR A 357 10.13 -11.75 10.61
N LYS A 358 10.56 -10.67 9.95
CA LYS A 358 9.80 -9.41 9.89
C LYS A 358 9.66 -8.87 8.48
N GLU A 359 8.47 -8.39 8.17
CA GLU A 359 8.09 -7.78 6.90
C GLU A 359 9.00 -6.60 6.52
N LEU A 360 9.70 -6.74 5.39
CA LEU A 360 10.47 -5.67 4.75
C LEU A 360 9.90 -5.26 3.39
N VAL A 361 9.19 -6.16 2.71
CA VAL A 361 8.58 -5.93 1.40
C VAL A 361 7.16 -6.44 1.39
N SER A 362 6.28 -5.67 0.75
CA SER A 362 5.03 -6.17 0.20
C SER A 362 5.02 -6.01 -1.31
N CYS A 363 4.50 -7.00 -2.02
CA CYS A 363 4.29 -7.04 -3.46
C CYS A 363 2.83 -7.38 -3.74
N SER A 364 2.12 -6.52 -4.45
CA SER A 364 0.69 -6.64 -4.72
C SER A 364 0.39 -6.55 -6.22
N ASN A 365 -0.48 -7.44 -6.71
CA ASN A 365 -1.15 -7.24 -7.99
C ASN A 365 -2.54 -6.65 -7.71
N CYS A 366 -2.78 -5.41 -8.13
CA CYS A 366 -4.04 -4.71 -7.95
C CYS A 366 -4.99 -4.82 -9.15
N THR A 367 -4.59 -5.60 -10.18
CA THR A 367 -5.28 -5.71 -11.46
C THR A 367 -5.70 -4.32 -11.98
N ASP A 368 -6.90 -4.21 -12.53
CA ASP A 368 -7.50 -2.97 -12.99
C ASP A 368 -8.21 -2.15 -11.89
N TYR A 369 -8.10 -2.53 -10.62
CA TYR A 369 -8.87 -1.89 -9.55
C TYR A 369 -8.53 -0.40 -9.41
N GLN A 370 -7.25 -0.05 -9.39
CA GLN A 370 -6.79 1.32 -9.27
C GLN A 370 -6.89 2.07 -10.60
N SER A 371 -6.48 1.44 -11.70
CA SER A 371 -6.53 2.04 -13.04
C SER A 371 -7.96 2.39 -13.48
N ARG A 372 -8.99 1.65 -13.04
CA ARG A 372 -10.39 2.01 -13.26
C ARG A 372 -10.79 3.28 -12.52
N ALA A 373 -10.37 3.43 -11.26
CA ALA A 373 -10.66 4.62 -10.47
C ALA A 373 -9.96 5.87 -11.04
N LEU A 374 -8.80 5.66 -11.66
CA LEU A 374 -7.96 6.68 -12.31
C LEU A 374 -8.21 6.80 -13.83
N GLU A 375 -9.17 6.06 -14.39
CA GLU A 375 -9.46 6.04 -15.82
C GLU A 375 -8.24 5.82 -16.75
N ILE A 376 -7.28 4.97 -16.34
CA ILE A 376 -6.08 4.60 -17.12
C ILE A 376 -6.42 3.44 -18.05
N ARG A 377 -6.79 3.78 -19.29
CA ARG A 377 -7.38 2.83 -20.25
C ARG A 377 -6.32 2.14 -21.10
N TYR A 378 -6.68 1.01 -21.68
CA TYR A 378 -5.80 0.21 -22.53
C TYR A 378 -6.45 -0.11 -23.90
N GLY A 379 -5.65 -0.03 -24.97
CA GLY A 379 -6.00 -0.52 -26.31
C GLY A 379 -6.82 0.45 -27.15
N ILE A 380 -7.71 -0.04 -28.02
CA ILE A 380 -8.61 0.80 -28.83
C ILE A 380 -10.05 0.46 -28.46
N LYS A 381 -10.85 1.46 -28.09
CA LYS A 381 -12.29 1.25 -27.89
C LYS A 381 -12.98 1.00 -29.22
N LYS A 382 -13.48 -0.21 -29.42
CA LYS A 382 -14.38 -0.50 -30.55
C LYS A 382 -15.78 -0.02 -30.20
N ALA A 383 -16.54 0.41 -31.21
CA ALA A 383 -17.92 0.86 -31.02
C ALA A 383 -18.84 -0.22 -30.41
N THR A 384 -18.46 -1.49 -30.56
CA THR A 384 -19.16 -2.67 -30.04
C THR A 384 -18.79 -3.04 -28.60
N ASP A 385 -17.75 -2.41 -28.03
CA ASP A 385 -17.25 -2.80 -26.71
C ASP A 385 -18.19 -2.30 -25.61
N VAL A 386 -18.72 -3.26 -24.84
CA VAL A 386 -19.60 -3.00 -23.69
C VAL A 386 -18.78 -2.50 -22.48
N LYS A 387 -17.51 -2.90 -22.38
CA LYS A 387 -16.59 -2.53 -21.30
C LYS A 387 -15.34 -1.85 -21.88
N LYS A 388 -14.84 -0.83 -21.19
CA LYS A 388 -13.49 -0.32 -21.44
C LYS A 388 -12.48 -1.33 -20.90
N SER A 389 -11.37 -1.52 -21.60
CA SER A 389 -10.21 -2.24 -21.07
C SER A 389 -9.30 -1.26 -20.34
N TYR A 390 -8.70 -1.71 -19.24
CA TYR A 390 -7.82 -0.92 -18.39
C TYR A 390 -6.51 -1.67 -18.19
N VAL A 391 -5.42 -0.94 -17.98
CA VAL A 391 -4.14 -1.58 -17.63
C VAL A 391 -4.22 -2.20 -16.24
N HIS A 392 -3.37 -3.18 -15.97
CA HIS A 392 -3.19 -3.69 -14.61
C HIS A 392 -2.07 -2.94 -13.90
N ALA A 393 -2.32 -2.54 -12.64
CA ALA A 393 -1.36 -1.85 -11.79
C ALA A 393 -0.80 -2.80 -10.73
N LEU A 394 0.51 -2.79 -10.56
CA LEU A 394 1.23 -3.57 -9.57
C LEU A 394 2.19 -2.67 -8.79
N ASN A 395 2.38 -2.98 -7.52
CA ASN A 395 3.34 -2.31 -6.66
C ASN A 395 4.13 -3.33 -5.85
N ALA A 396 5.40 -3.05 -5.63
CA ALA A 396 6.22 -3.82 -4.71
C ALA A 396 7.28 -2.94 -4.05
N THR A 397 7.44 -3.04 -2.74
CA THR A 397 8.60 -2.44 -2.09
C THR A 397 9.88 -3.08 -2.62
N LEU A 398 10.88 -2.30 -3.02
CA LEU A 398 12.24 -2.80 -3.14
C LEU A 398 12.97 -2.71 -1.80
N CYS A 399 12.93 -1.53 -1.18
CA CYS A 399 13.65 -1.27 0.06
C CYS A 399 12.96 -0.14 0.84
N ALA A 400 12.33 -0.48 1.97
CA ALA A 400 12.05 0.49 3.02
C ALA A 400 13.32 0.66 3.85
N THR A 401 13.99 1.81 3.72
CA THR A 401 15.42 1.93 4.01
C THR A 401 15.71 1.82 5.51
N GLU A 402 14.90 2.43 6.37
CA GLU A 402 15.06 2.33 7.83
C GLU A 402 14.80 0.91 8.36
N ARG A 403 13.77 0.22 7.86
CA ARG A 403 13.51 -1.19 8.23
C ARG A 403 14.61 -2.12 7.73
N THR A 404 15.05 -1.93 6.50
CA THR A 404 16.14 -2.70 5.91
C THR A 404 17.44 -2.46 6.66
N LEU A 405 17.72 -1.21 7.05
CA LEU A 405 18.85 -0.87 7.91
C LEU A 405 18.78 -1.61 9.24
N CYS A 406 17.61 -1.70 9.89
CA CYS A 406 17.47 -2.51 11.11
C CYS A 406 17.88 -3.97 10.89
N CYS A 407 17.49 -4.57 9.76
CA CYS A 407 17.85 -5.94 9.42
C CYS A 407 19.36 -6.11 9.16
N VAL A 408 19.97 -5.17 8.44
CA VAL A 408 21.42 -5.12 8.20
C VAL A 408 22.17 -5.04 9.53
N LEU A 409 21.78 -4.12 10.42
CA LEU A 409 22.45 -3.92 11.70
C LEU A 409 22.42 -5.19 12.56
N GLU A 410 21.30 -5.89 12.63
CA GLU A 410 21.25 -7.13 13.41
C GLU A 410 22.06 -8.27 12.78
N ASN A 411 22.06 -8.38 11.44
CA ASN A 411 22.72 -9.48 10.75
C ASN A 411 24.24 -9.32 10.63
N TYR A 412 24.72 -8.08 10.48
CA TYR A 412 26.12 -7.75 10.18
C TYR A 412 26.96 -7.28 11.37
N GLN A 413 26.38 -7.24 12.58
CA GLN A 413 27.14 -6.87 13.79
C GLN A 413 28.19 -7.90 14.19
N THR A 414 29.28 -7.40 14.75
CA THR A 414 30.34 -8.14 15.46
C THR A 414 30.44 -7.62 16.90
N GLU A 415 31.42 -8.10 17.68
CA GLU A 415 31.67 -7.58 19.03
C GLU A 415 32.05 -6.09 19.03
N ASP A 416 32.79 -5.67 18.00
CA ASP A 416 33.46 -4.37 17.92
C ASP A 416 32.76 -3.37 16.98
N GLY A 417 31.76 -3.77 16.21
CA GLY A 417 31.11 -2.89 15.23
C GLY A 417 30.18 -3.61 14.27
N ILE A 418 30.09 -3.09 13.05
CA ILE A 418 29.34 -3.74 11.95
C ILE A 418 30.23 -3.90 10.72
N VAL A 419 30.11 -5.06 10.06
CA VAL A 419 30.65 -5.25 8.71
C VAL A 419 29.71 -4.57 7.72
N VAL A 420 30.23 -3.73 6.83
CA VAL A 420 29.40 -3.07 5.80
C VAL A 420 29.12 -4.08 4.68
N PRO A 421 27.84 -4.34 4.32
CA PRO A 421 27.49 -5.17 3.18
C PRO A 421 28.19 -4.68 1.91
N GLU A 422 28.80 -5.60 1.17
CA GLU A 422 29.67 -5.27 0.03
C GLU A 422 29.01 -4.31 -0.98
N PRO A 423 27.75 -4.52 -1.42
CA PRO A 423 27.12 -3.62 -2.39
C PRO A 423 26.94 -2.18 -1.91
N LEU A 424 26.89 -1.96 -0.59
CA LEU A 424 26.68 -0.64 0.00
C LEU A 424 27.97 0.18 0.11
N ARG A 425 29.14 -0.46 0.14
CA ARG A 425 30.42 0.20 0.44
C ARG A 425 30.71 1.37 -0.48
N LYS A 426 30.47 1.22 -1.79
CA LYS A 426 30.75 2.28 -2.78
C LYS A 426 29.95 3.56 -2.59
N TYR A 427 28.87 3.52 -1.81
CA TYR A 427 28.01 4.67 -1.53
C TYR A 427 28.31 5.36 -0.20
N ILE A 428 29.23 4.82 0.59
CA ILE A 428 29.61 5.37 1.90
C ILE A 428 30.97 6.07 1.75
N PRO A 429 31.15 7.29 2.31
CA PRO A 429 32.43 7.99 2.27
C PRO A 429 33.58 7.14 2.81
N GLY A 430 34.67 7.03 2.04
CA GLY A 430 35.83 6.20 2.37
C GLY A 430 35.67 4.71 2.03
N MET A 431 34.51 4.30 1.52
CA MET A 431 34.19 2.92 1.15
C MET A 431 34.54 1.89 2.24
N PRO A 432 34.20 2.15 3.52
CA PRO A 432 34.60 1.28 4.62
C PRO A 432 34.02 -0.12 4.45
N ASP A 433 34.82 -1.13 4.75
CA ASP A 433 34.36 -2.51 4.91
C ASP A 433 33.85 -2.80 6.32
N PHE A 434 34.23 -1.98 7.30
CA PHE A 434 33.87 -2.11 8.71
C PHE A 434 33.63 -0.74 9.36
N LEU A 435 32.62 -0.67 10.24
CA LEU A 435 32.30 0.51 11.04
C LEU A 435 32.41 0.15 12.54
N PRO A 436 33.39 0.70 13.27
CA PRO A 436 33.58 0.38 14.69
C PRO A 436 32.51 1.05 15.56
N PHE A 437 32.19 0.43 16.68
CA PHE A 437 31.42 1.07 17.74
C PHE A 437 32.21 2.23 18.37
N THR A 438 31.51 3.33 18.60
CA THR A 438 32.06 4.58 19.14
C THR A 438 31.42 4.97 20.48
N LYS A 439 30.31 4.31 20.86
CA LYS A 439 29.59 4.54 22.10
C LYS A 439 29.37 3.25 22.89
N GLU A 440 29.40 3.41 24.21
CA GLU A 440 28.94 2.41 25.17
C GLU A 440 27.41 2.46 25.32
N LEU A 441 26.81 1.31 25.62
CA LEU A 441 25.38 1.24 25.87
C LEU A 441 25.03 1.81 27.26
N PRO A 442 23.85 2.44 27.41
CA PRO A 442 23.31 2.76 28.73
C PRO A 442 23.13 1.52 29.61
N LYS A 443 23.28 1.69 30.93
CA LYS A 443 23.18 0.60 31.94
C LYS A 443 21.82 -0.13 31.98
N ASP A 444 20.79 0.46 31.40
CA ASP A 444 19.41 -0.08 31.38
C ASP A 444 18.97 -0.54 29.98
N SER A 445 19.94 -0.86 29.12
CA SER A 445 19.71 -1.28 27.73
C SER A 445 18.98 -2.63 27.63
N THR A 446 18.35 -2.87 26.48
CA THR A 446 17.45 -4.01 26.23
C THR A 446 18.18 -5.35 26.36
N SER A 447 19.36 -5.45 25.77
CA SER A 447 20.27 -6.60 25.86
C SER A 447 20.81 -6.83 27.28
N GLN A 448 21.07 -5.76 28.05
CA GLN A 448 21.49 -5.91 29.45
C GLN A 448 20.35 -6.39 30.35
N LYS A 449 19.12 -5.94 30.11
CA LYS A 449 17.92 -6.43 30.81
C LYS A 449 17.60 -7.89 30.47
N SER A 450 17.79 -8.32 29.22
CA SER A 450 17.59 -9.73 28.84
C SER A 450 18.64 -10.63 29.51
N LYS A 451 19.91 -10.21 29.55
CA LYS A 451 21.00 -10.92 30.24
C LYS A 451 20.75 -11.02 31.75
N ALA A 452 20.30 -9.93 32.40
CA ALA A 452 19.93 -9.96 33.82
C ALA A 452 18.78 -10.93 34.12
N LYS A 453 17.77 -11.00 33.24
CA LYS A 453 16.64 -11.96 33.35
C LYS A 453 17.06 -13.41 33.07
N GLN A 454 17.99 -13.65 32.16
CA GLN A 454 18.54 -15.00 31.92
C GLN A 454 19.42 -15.45 33.09
N ALA A 455 20.27 -14.57 33.61
CA ALA A 455 21.09 -14.84 34.80
C ALA A 455 20.21 -15.18 36.01
N SER A 456 19.14 -14.41 36.26
CA SER A 456 18.21 -14.72 37.35
C SER A 456 17.50 -16.06 37.16
N LYS A 457 16.98 -16.36 35.96
CA LYS A 457 16.36 -17.67 35.66
C LYS A 457 17.34 -18.84 35.84
N SER A 458 18.60 -18.68 35.41
CA SER A 458 19.64 -19.69 35.57
C SER A 458 19.98 -19.93 37.05
N ALA A 459 20.05 -18.86 37.86
CA ALA A 459 20.28 -18.95 39.31
C ALA A 459 19.11 -19.64 40.02
N THR A 460 17.86 -19.32 39.67
CA THR A 460 16.68 -20.00 40.24
C THR A 460 16.66 -21.48 39.86
N SER A 461 17.00 -21.83 38.61
CA SER A 461 17.06 -23.22 38.17
C SER A 461 18.17 -24.03 38.88
N ALA A 462 19.30 -23.39 39.20
CA ALA A 462 20.40 -24.00 39.95
C ALA A 462 20.04 -24.18 41.43
N GLU A 463 19.34 -23.22 42.04
CA GLU A 463 18.82 -23.35 43.41
C GLU A 463 17.77 -24.47 43.52
N ASP A 464 16.86 -24.58 42.54
CA ASP A 464 15.84 -25.64 42.53
C ASP A 464 16.45 -27.04 42.31
N ALA A 465 17.50 -27.14 41.49
CA ALA A 465 18.26 -28.39 41.33
C ALA A 465 19.00 -28.77 42.61
N SER A 466 19.59 -27.79 43.31
CA SER A 466 20.29 -27.99 44.59
C SER A 466 19.34 -28.42 45.71
N LYS A 467 18.14 -27.81 45.81
CA LYS A 467 17.09 -28.21 46.77
C LYS A 467 16.55 -29.61 46.49
N LYS A 468 16.39 -30.00 45.22
CA LYS A 468 16.00 -31.37 44.85
C LYS A 468 17.05 -32.41 45.23
N LEU A 469 18.34 -32.09 45.11
CA LEU A 469 19.44 -32.96 45.53
C LEU A 469 19.52 -33.10 47.06
N GLN A 470 19.26 -32.03 47.82
CA GLN A 470 19.20 -32.10 49.29
C GLN A 470 18.02 -32.93 49.82
N ASN A 471 16.86 -32.87 49.14
CA ASN A 471 15.69 -33.68 49.49
C ASN A 471 15.81 -35.18 49.12
N LEU A 472 16.86 -35.58 48.39
CA LEU A 472 17.16 -36.98 48.06
C LEU A 472 18.15 -37.63 49.05
N GLN A 473 18.67 -36.87 50.02
CA GLN A 473 19.59 -37.34 51.06
C GLN A 473 18.94 -37.52 52.45
N LEU A 474 17.60 -37.56 52.51
CA LEU A 474 16.82 -37.84 53.73
C LEU A 474 16.11 -39.19 53.64
#